data_AF-A0A9D3B894-F1
#
_entry.id   AF-A0A9D3B894-F1
#
_cell.length_a   1.000
_cell.length_b   1.000
_cell.length_c   1.000
_cell.angle_alpha   90.00
_cell.angle_beta   90.00
_cell.angle_gamma   90.00
#
_symmetry.space_group_name_H-M   'P 1'
#
loop_
_entity.id
_entity.type
_entity.pdbx_description
1 polymer ?
#
loop_
_entity_poly.entity_id
_entity_poly.type
_entity_poly.pdbx_seq_one_letter_code
_entity_poly.pdbx_strand_id
1 'polypeptide(L)' 'MKKGILAIIVGVIIGVLGIIFHLQGHSVVGPQSSFMYSNPDWVTYGIQIAIIGLIVIGAGIIAIIFKKD' A
#
# COMPACT_ATOMS: atom_id res chain seq x y z
N MET A 1 -3.28 -21.07 -2.25
CA MET A 1 -2.55 -21.07 -0.95
C MET A 1 -1.24 -20.30 -1.02
N LYS A 2 -0.05 -20.89 -1.30
CA LYS A 2 1.25 -20.16 -1.24
C LYS A 2 1.28 -18.83 -2.03
N LYS A 3 0.76 -18.81 -3.26
CA LYS A 3 0.67 -17.59 -4.10
C LYS A 3 -0.28 -16.52 -3.55
N GLY A 4 -1.39 -16.93 -2.93
CA GLY A 4 -2.35 -15.99 -2.33
C GLY A 4 -1.83 -15.36 -1.05
N ILE A 5 -1.12 -16.14 -0.22
CA ILE A 5 -0.40 -15.62 0.96
C ILE A 5 0.67 -14.62 0.52
N LEU A 6 1.45 -14.94 -0.53
CA LEU A 6 2.43 -14.02 -1.09
C LEU A 6 1.79 -12.71 -1.56
N ALA A 7 0.66 -12.78 -2.27
CA ALA A 7 -0.09 -11.59 -2.68
C ALA A 7 -0.53 -10.75 -1.47
N ILE A 8 -1.03 -11.37 -0.40
CA ILE A 8 -1.40 -10.64 0.83
C ILE A 8 -0.18 -9.92 1.42
N ILE A 9 0.98 -10.59 1.54
CA ILE A 9 2.19 -9.97 2.08
C ILE A 9 2.61 -8.77 1.24
N VAL A 10 2.65 -8.93 -0.09
CA VAL A 10 2.99 -7.84 -1.02
C VAL A 10 1.99 -6.68 -0.89
N GLY A 11 0.70 -6.98 -0.83
CA GLY A 11 -0.35 -5.96 -0.69
C GLY A 11 -0.26 -5.20 0.63
N VAL A 12 0.09 -5.87 1.74
CA VAL A 12 0.35 -5.21 3.03
C VAL A 12 1.54 -4.27 2.95
N ILE A 13 2.65 -4.69 2.35
CA ILE A 13 3.83 -3.83 2.18
C ILE A 13 3.47 -2.58 1.35
N ILE A 14 2.78 -2.76 0.22
CA ILE A 14 2.32 -1.65 -0.62
C ILE A 14 1.39 -0.72 0.18
N GLY A 15 0.43 -1.28 0.92
CA GLY A 15 -0.50 -0.53 1.75
C GLY A 15 0.19 0.34 2.80
N VAL A 16 1.13 -0.25 3.55
CA VAL A 16 1.91 0.46 4.56
C VAL A 16 2.75 1.57 3.94
N LEU A 17 3.43 1.30 2.80
CA LEU A 17 4.20 2.32 2.09
C LEU A 17 3.32 3.47 1.59
N GLY A 18 2.14 3.17 1.03
CA GLY A 18 1.19 4.18 0.60
C GLY A 18 0.74 5.09 1.75
N ILE A 19 0.45 4.52 2.92
CA ILE A 19 0.11 5.29 4.13
C ILE A 19 1.29 6.18 4.55
N ILE A 20 2.52 5.65 4.58
CA ILE A 20 3.70 6.45 4.92
C ILE A 20 3.88 7.61 3.94
N PHE A 21 3.73 7.38 2.63
CA PHE A 21 3.87 8.43 1.62
C PHE A 21 2.78 9.49 1.73
N HIS A 22 1.54 9.09 2.03
CA HIS A 22 0.44 10.02 2.28
C HIS A 22 0.73 10.92 3.49
N LEU A 23 1.17 10.32 4.60
CA LEU A 23 1.53 11.05 5.82
C LEU A 23 2.76 11.94 5.61
N GLN A 24 3.71 11.51 4.77
CA GLN A 24 4.88 12.31 4.42
C GLN A 24 4.48 13.51 3.56
N GLY A 25 3.55 13.35 2.61
CA GLY A 25 2.92 14.44 1.86
C GLY A 25 2.28 15.50 2.78
N HIS A 26 1.67 15.05 3.88
CA HIS A 26 1.11 15.90 4.93
C HIS A 26 2.14 16.42 5.95
N SER A 27 3.44 16.15 5.77
CA SER A 27 4.49 16.58 6.68
C SER A 27 4.43 15.98 8.09
N VAL A 28 3.62 14.92 8.27
CA VAL A 28 3.42 14.25 9.57
C VAL A 28 4.61 13.34 9.89
N VAL A 29 5.20 12.71 8.87
CA VAL A 29 6.33 11.78 9.02
C VAL A 29 7.43 12.05 7.98
N GLY A 30 8.64 11.58 8.27
CA GLY A 30 9.78 11.62 7.36
C GLY A 30 10.61 12.92 7.43
N PRO A 31 11.78 12.93 6.76
CA PRO A 31 12.68 14.07 6.80
C PRO A 31 12.19 15.21 5.88
N GLN A 32 12.43 16.45 6.29
CA GLN A 32 12.10 17.66 5.52
C GLN A 32 12.87 17.75 4.19
N SER A 33 14.01 17.06 4.07
CA SER A 33 14.78 16.96 2.83
C SER A 33 14.17 16.02 1.79
N SER A 34 13.15 15.25 2.14
CA SER A 34 12.47 14.36 1.19
C SER A 34 11.67 15.17 0.18
N PHE A 35 11.76 14.78 -1.09
CA PHE A 35 10.93 15.35 -2.17
C PHE A 35 9.42 15.11 -1.97
N MET A 36 9.05 14.17 -1.09
CA MET A 36 7.66 13.87 -0.74
C MET A 36 7.15 14.76 0.41
N TYR A 37 8.03 15.36 1.21
CA TYR A 37 7.61 16.08 2.41
C TYR A 37 6.91 17.40 2.04
N SER A 38 5.76 17.69 2.67
CA SER A 38 4.93 18.87 2.33
C SER A 38 4.48 18.94 0.87
N ASN A 39 4.37 17.80 0.18
CA ASN A 39 4.02 17.76 -1.23
C ASN A 39 2.58 17.24 -1.44
N PRO A 40 1.65 18.07 -1.97
CA PRO A 40 0.24 17.70 -2.15
C PRO A 40 0.03 16.56 -3.17
N ASP A 41 0.96 16.38 -4.12
CA ASP A 41 0.89 15.26 -5.06
C ASP A 41 1.08 13.93 -4.30
N TRP A 42 2.01 13.90 -3.35
CA TRP A 42 2.30 12.70 -2.55
C TRP A 42 1.22 12.37 -1.52
N VAL A 43 0.41 13.35 -1.12
CA VAL A 43 -0.85 13.10 -0.39
C VAL A 43 -1.77 12.22 -1.23
N THR A 44 -1.92 12.55 -2.51
CA THR A 44 -2.82 11.85 -3.45
C THR A 44 -2.21 10.52 -3.92
N TYR A 45 -0.93 10.48 -4.27
CA TYR A 45 -0.27 9.24 -4.67
C TYR A 45 -0.20 8.25 -3.53
N GLY A 46 0.06 8.71 -2.29
CA GLY A 46 0.08 7.84 -1.12
C GLY A 46 -1.25 7.12 -0.90
N ILE A 47 -2.39 7.82 -0.99
CA ILE A 47 -3.70 7.18 -0.84
C ILE A 47 -4.01 6.23 -2.00
N GLN A 48 -3.63 6.56 -3.24
CA GLN A 48 -3.79 5.67 -4.40
C GLN A 48 -2.97 4.38 -4.23
N ILE A 49 -1.72 4.48 -3.77
CA ILE A 49 -0.85 3.34 -3.48
C ILE A 49 -1.46 2.49 -2.36
N ALA A 50 -1.99 3.12 -1.30
CA ALA A 50 -2.65 2.40 -0.21
C ALA A 50 -3.86 1.59 -0.71
N ILE A 51 -4.69 2.18 -1.58
CA ILE A 51 -5.83 1.51 -2.22
C ILE A 51 -5.36 0.33 -3.08
N ILE A 52 -4.30 0.48 -3.87
CA ILE A 52 -3.72 -0.61 -4.66
C ILE A 52 -3.28 -1.75 -3.73
N GLY A 53 -2.66 -1.45 -2.59
CA GLY A 53 -2.31 -2.45 -1.58
C GLY A 53 -3.51 -3.25 -1.09
N LEU A 54 -4.63 -2.57 -0.79
CA LEU A 54 -5.89 -3.22 -0.40
C LEU A 54 -6.47 -4.10 -1.50
N ILE A 55 -6.42 -3.66 -2.76
CA ILE A 55 -6.88 -4.46 -3.91
C ILE A 55 -6.04 -5.75 -4.04
N VAL A 56 -4.72 -5.64 -3.88
CA VAL A 56 -3.81 -6.81 -3.93
C VAL A 56 -4.09 -7.79 -2.78
N ILE A 57 -4.34 -7.29 -1.57
CA ILE A 57 -4.77 -8.12 -0.44
C ILE A 57 -6.08 -8.84 -0.76
N GLY A 58 -7.09 -8.11 -1.27
CA GLY A 58 -8.37 -8.68 -1.67
C GLY A 58 -8.21 -9.79 -2.71
N ALA A 59 -7.39 -9.57 -3.74
CA ALA A 59 -7.06 -10.58 -4.74
C ALA A 59 -6.36 -11.81 -4.13
N GLY A 60 -5.45 -11.60 -3.17
CA GLY A 60 -4.78 -12.68 -2.44
C GLY A 60 -5.74 -13.53 -1.62
N ILE A 61 -6.70 -12.89 -0.92
CA ILE A 61 -7.76 -13.57 -0.16
C ILE A 61 -8.65 -14.39 -1.09
N ILE A 62 -9.14 -13.78 -2.19
CA ILE A 62 -9.93 -14.47 -3.22
C ILE A 62 -9.17 -15.68 -3.76
N ALA A 63 -7.88 -15.55 -4.08
CA ALA A 63 -7.05 -16.64 -4.57
C ALA A 63 -6.81 -17.76 -3.54
N ILE A 64 -6.99 -17.49 -2.23
CA ILE A 64 -6.97 -18.52 -1.20
C ILE A 64 -8.31 -19.23 -1.13
N ILE A 65 -9.41 -18.48 -1.10
CA ILE A 65 -10.78 -19.01 -0.98
C ILE A 65 -11.18 -19.85 -2.20
N PHE A 66 -10.91 -19.36 -3.40
CA PHE A 66 -11.34 -20.00 -4.65
C PHE A 66 -10.37 -21.07 -5.16
N LYS A 67 -9.23 -21.27 -4.49
CA LYS A 67 -8.37 -22.41 -4.81
C LYS A 67 -8.99 -23.67 -4.18
N LYS A 68 -10.00 -24.21 -4.87
CA LYS A 68 -10.49 -25.57 -4.72
C LYS A 68 -9.33 -26.50 -5.11
N ASP A 69 -9.08 -27.51 -4.26
CA ASP A 69 -7.93 -28.41 -4.33
C ASP A 69 -7.58 -28.91 -5.74
#